data_AF-A0A162NVY6-F1
#
_entry.id   AF-A0A162NVY6-F1
#
_cell.length_a   1.000
_cell.length_b   1.000
_cell.length_c   1.000
_cell.angle_alpha   90.00
_cell.angle_beta   90.00
_cell.angle_gamma   90.00
#
_symmetry.space_group_name_H-M   'P 1'
#
loop_
_entity.id
_entity.type
_entity.pdbx_description
1 polymer ?
#
loop_
_entity_poly.entity_id
_entity_poly.type
_entity_poly.pdbx_seq_one_letter_code
_entity_poly.pdbx_strand_id
1 'polypeptide(L)'
;MNIEELLNMEIKTRKDALMIMRTLSEYRSKAEKEKRSEAFCFLNFGTVISPRLISYNKVDTPPSQSIGNCYEVAYKEAFIGFTAEYENGWRFSVTLEDLPATDLVHKMRRKAVARYIEENLK
;
A
#
# COMPACT_ATOMS: atom_id res chain seq x y z
N MET A 1 -18.83 -19.89 6.29
CA MET A 1 -17.51 -19.59 5.74
C MET A 1 -16.47 -20.30 6.59
N ASN A 2 -15.65 -21.15 5.98
CA ASN A 2 -14.59 -21.87 6.67
C ASN A 2 -13.30 -21.01 6.75
N ILE A 3 -12.27 -21.51 7.46
CA ILE A 3 -11.01 -20.77 7.64
C ILE A 3 -10.29 -20.56 6.31
N GLU A 4 -10.28 -21.55 5.42
CA GLU A 4 -9.60 -21.46 4.13
C GLU A 4 -10.22 -20.42 3.20
N GLU A 5 -11.55 -20.36 3.15
CA GLU A 5 -12.31 -19.32 2.45
C GLU A 5 -11.96 -17.92 2.99
N LEU A 6 -11.83 -17.78 4.32
CA LEU A 6 -11.42 -16.54 4.96
C LEU A 6 -10.00 -16.10 4.60
N LEU A 7 -9.06 -17.05 4.55
CA LEU A 7 -7.67 -16.78 4.19
C LEU A 7 -7.56 -16.31 2.73
N ASN A 8 -8.36 -16.89 1.84
CA ASN A 8 -8.38 -16.55 0.41
C ASN A 8 -9.28 -15.35 0.07
N MET A 9 -10.11 -14.87 1.00
CA MET A 9 -11.03 -13.76 0.77
C MET A 9 -10.30 -12.44 0.51
N GLU A 10 -10.66 -11.72 -0.55
CA GLU A 10 -10.16 -10.37 -0.80
C GLU A 10 -10.80 -9.36 0.19
N ILE A 11 -10.03 -8.39 0.68
CA ILE A 11 -10.50 -7.38 1.64
C ILE A 11 -10.87 -6.10 0.88
N LYS A 12 -12.14 -5.94 0.53
CA LYS A 12 -12.63 -4.78 -0.24
C LYS A 12 -13.29 -3.73 0.64
N THR A 13 -13.84 -4.15 1.78
CA THR A 13 -14.65 -3.28 2.64
C THR A 13 -14.21 -3.35 4.09
N ARG A 14 -14.63 -2.35 4.88
CA ARG A 14 -14.43 -2.37 6.33
C ARG A 14 -15.12 -3.58 6.98
N LYS A 15 -16.26 -4.03 6.43
CA LYS A 15 -17.01 -5.20 6.91
C LYS A 15 -16.19 -6.48 6.75
N ASP A 16 -15.53 -6.63 5.61
CA ASP A 16 -14.64 -7.76 5.32
C ASP A 16 -13.50 -7.85 6.34
N ALA A 17 -12.82 -6.74 6.57
CA ALA A 17 -11.71 -6.70 7.52
C ALA A 17 -12.16 -6.95 8.97
N LEU A 18 -13.31 -6.42 9.39
CA LEU A 18 -13.88 -6.69 10.71
C LEU A 18 -14.26 -8.17 10.87
N MET A 19 -14.79 -8.80 9.83
CA MET A 19 -15.14 -10.22 9.85
C MET A 19 -13.89 -11.08 10.05
N ILE A 20 -12.82 -10.86 9.27
CA ILE A 20 -11.53 -11.54 9.42
C ILE A 20 -10.98 -11.37 10.84
N MET A 21 -10.97 -10.14 11.36
CA MET A 21 -10.44 -9.84 12.71
C MET A 21 -11.23 -10.53 13.82
N ARG A 22 -12.54 -10.75 13.64
CA ARG A 22 -13.40 -11.45 14.61
C ARG A 22 -13.21 -12.96 14.53
N THR A 23 -13.20 -13.52 13.33
CA THR A 23 -13.18 -14.98 13.15
C THR A 23 -11.80 -15.58 13.42
N LEU A 24 -10.72 -14.86 13.08
CA LEU A 24 -9.36 -15.33 13.33
C LEU A 24 -8.83 -14.86 14.70
N SER A 25 -9.68 -14.77 15.74
CA SER A 25 -9.37 -14.26 17.10
C SER A 25 -8.14 -14.91 17.76
N GLU A 26 -7.89 -16.19 17.49
CA GLU A 26 -6.94 -17.02 18.24
C GLU A 26 -5.64 -17.39 17.48
N TYR A 27 -5.35 -16.77 16.33
CA TYR A 27 -4.08 -16.83 15.59
C TYR A 27 -3.23 -18.10 15.78
N ARG A 28 -3.55 -19.19 15.07
CA ARG A 28 -2.83 -20.46 15.26
C ARG A 28 -1.73 -20.64 14.22
N SER A 29 -2.01 -20.31 12.96
CA SER A 29 -1.07 -20.48 11.85
C SER A 29 -0.42 -19.16 11.40
N LYS A 30 0.68 -19.26 10.63
CA LYS A 30 1.33 -18.12 9.98
C LYS A 30 0.38 -17.40 9.01
N ALA A 31 -0.37 -18.16 8.21
CA ALA A 31 -1.35 -17.63 7.25
C ALA A 31 -2.45 -16.81 7.94
N GLU A 32 -2.98 -17.30 9.08
CA GLU A 32 -3.98 -16.54 9.86
C GLU A 32 -3.43 -15.22 10.40
N LYS A 33 -2.16 -15.23 10.86
CA LYS A 33 -1.47 -14.02 11.35
C LYS A 33 -1.30 -12.99 10.23
N GLU A 34 -0.87 -13.44 9.06
CA GLU A 34 -0.72 -12.59 7.87
C GLU A 34 -2.07 -12.02 7.44
N LYS A 35 -3.10 -12.86 7.33
CA LYS A 35 -4.45 -12.40 6.93
C LYS A 35 -5.04 -11.37 7.87
N ARG A 36 -4.85 -11.56 9.18
CA ARG A 36 -5.26 -10.56 10.17
C ARG A 36 -4.42 -9.29 10.12
N SER A 37 -3.14 -9.39 9.79
CA SER A 37 -2.30 -8.20 9.57
C SER A 37 -2.83 -7.38 8.39
N GLU A 38 -3.22 -8.03 7.28
CA GLU A 38 -3.87 -7.37 6.14
C GLU A 38 -5.16 -6.66 6.56
N ALA A 39 -6.04 -7.37 7.29
CA ALA A 39 -7.29 -6.80 7.78
C ALA A 39 -7.05 -5.60 8.71
N PHE A 40 -6.09 -5.71 9.63
CA PHE A 40 -5.70 -4.61 10.50
C PHE A 40 -5.18 -3.41 9.70
N CYS A 41 -4.33 -3.64 8.71
CA CYS A 41 -3.82 -2.58 7.85
C CYS A 41 -4.96 -1.91 7.10
N PHE A 42 -5.91 -2.68 6.56
CA PHE A 42 -7.05 -2.14 5.84
C PHE A 42 -7.92 -1.27 6.75
N LEU A 43 -8.18 -1.71 7.98
CA LEU A 43 -9.00 -0.94 8.95
C LEU A 43 -8.38 0.40 9.35
N ASN A 44 -7.05 0.47 9.46
CA ASN A 44 -6.34 1.65 9.94
C ASN A 44 -5.84 2.57 8.82
N PHE A 45 -5.52 2.00 7.66
CA PHE A 45 -4.84 2.69 6.57
C PHE A 45 -5.57 2.58 5.23
N GLY A 46 -6.66 1.81 5.16
CA GLY A 46 -7.43 1.57 3.93
C GLY A 46 -6.69 0.72 2.89
N THR A 47 -5.57 0.09 3.22
CA THR A 47 -4.76 -0.76 2.34
C THR A 47 -4.35 -2.01 3.10
N VAL A 48 -4.19 -3.13 2.41
CA VAL A 48 -3.69 -4.38 3.01
C VAL A 48 -2.16 -4.39 3.15
N ILE A 49 -1.46 -3.40 2.59
CA ILE A 49 0.00 -3.30 2.66
C ILE A 49 0.44 -2.71 4.01
N SER A 50 1.27 -3.48 4.71
CA SER A 50 1.88 -3.02 5.96
C SER A 50 2.83 -1.85 5.72
N PRO A 51 2.69 -0.72 6.45
CA PRO A 51 3.59 0.43 6.31
C PRO A 51 5.05 0.10 6.66
N ARG A 52 5.28 -0.94 7.47
CA ARG A 52 6.63 -1.37 7.87
C ARG A 52 7.41 -1.99 6.71
N LEU A 53 6.73 -2.40 5.66
CA LEU A 53 7.35 -2.99 4.47
C LEU A 53 7.75 -1.92 3.45
N ILE A 54 7.39 -0.66 3.67
CA ILE A 54 7.65 0.44 2.74
C ILE A 54 8.62 1.42 3.37
N SER A 55 9.75 1.65 2.72
CA SER A 55 10.70 2.71 3.05
C SER A 55 10.63 3.85 2.02
N TYR A 56 10.99 5.05 2.46
CA TYR A 56 10.97 6.26 1.67
C TYR A 56 12.29 7.00 1.86
N ASN A 57 13.10 7.12 0.81
CA ASN A 57 14.31 7.91 0.81
C ASN A 57 14.03 9.20 0.07
N LYS A 58 14.24 10.35 0.70
CA LYS A 58 13.94 11.65 0.08
C LYS A 58 14.86 11.89 -1.11
N VAL A 59 14.30 12.35 -2.23
CA VAL A 59 15.04 12.74 -3.43
C VAL A 59 15.29 14.24 -3.38
N ASP A 60 16.56 14.64 -3.51
CA ASP A 60 16.96 16.04 -3.41
C ASP A 60 16.51 16.88 -4.61
N THR A 61 16.44 16.26 -5.80
CA THR A 61 16.02 16.91 -7.04
C THR A 61 14.70 16.31 -7.52
N PRO A 62 13.55 16.84 -7.06
CA PRO A 62 12.25 16.34 -7.48
C PRO A 62 11.99 16.66 -8.96
N PRO A 63 11.11 15.88 -9.64
CA PRO A 63 10.70 16.17 -11.01
C PRO A 63 9.98 17.51 -11.13
N SER A 64 9.98 18.07 -12.34
CA SER A 64 9.25 19.31 -12.62
C SER A 64 7.76 19.18 -12.27
N GLN A 65 7.16 20.27 -11.81
CA GLN A 65 5.76 20.36 -11.36
C GLN A 65 5.42 19.67 -10.03
N SER A 66 6.37 18.96 -9.40
CA SER A 66 6.20 18.53 -8.01
C SER A 66 6.11 19.77 -7.10
N ILE A 67 5.06 19.86 -6.29
CA ILE A 67 4.83 20.98 -5.37
C ILE A 67 5.35 20.68 -3.95
N GLY A 68 5.74 19.43 -3.70
CA GLY A 68 6.17 18.97 -2.38
C GLY A 68 7.35 18.00 -2.44
N ASN A 69 7.38 17.09 -1.47
CA ASN A 69 8.48 16.13 -1.36
C ASN A 69 8.40 15.05 -2.45
N CYS A 70 9.56 14.62 -2.93
CA CYS A 70 9.73 13.42 -3.74
C CYS A 70 10.53 12.37 -2.95
N TYR A 71 10.19 11.10 -3.14
CA TYR A 71 10.86 9.98 -2.50
C TYR A 71 11.12 8.85 -3.50
N GLU A 72 12.28 8.24 -3.37
CA GLU A 72 12.55 6.88 -3.80
C GLU A 72 11.86 5.93 -2.83
N VAL A 73 11.21 4.91 -3.37
CA VAL A 73 10.36 3.98 -2.62
C VAL A 73 10.92 2.58 -2.77
N ALA A 74 11.11 1.90 -1.64
CA ALA A 74 11.39 0.48 -1.62
C ALA A 74 10.30 -0.29 -0.88
N TYR A 75 9.99 -1.48 -1.38
CA TYR A 75 9.07 -2.44 -0.79
C TYR A 75 9.80 -3.75 -0.53
N LYS A 76 9.75 -4.24 0.72
CA LYS A 76 10.53 -5.42 1.16
C LYS A 76 12.02 -5.30 0.76
N GLU A 77 12.61 -4.14 1.02
CA GLU A 77 14.02 -3.82 0.74
C GLU A 77 14.42 -3.74 -0.75
N ALA A 78 13.48 -3.98 -1.68
CA ALA A 78 13.70 -3.80 -3.10
C ALA A 78 13.15 -2.45 -3.58
N PHE A 79 13.94 -1.71 -4.38
CA PHE A 79 13.47 -0.51 -5.06
C PHE A 79 12.29 -0.82 -5.99
N ILE A 80 11.24 -0.01 -5.94
CA ILE A 80 10.03 -0.19 -6.77
C ILE A 80 9.67 1.03 -7.61
N GLY A 81 10.24 2.20 -7.32
CA GLY A 81 9.90 3.43 -8.02
C GLY A 81 9.98 4.67 -7.15
N PHE A 82 9.27 5.70 -7.58
CA PHE A 82 9.27 7.01 -6.97
C PHE A 82 7.85 7.47 -6.65
N THR A 83 7.72 8.33 -5.64
CA THR A 83 6.48 9.03 -5.32
C THR A 83 6.73 10.50 -5.06
N ALA A 84 5.87 11.36 -5.58
CA ALA A 84 5.96 12.80 -5.38
C ALA A 84 4.57 13.44 -5.22
N GLU A 85 4.54 14.61 -4.61
CA GLU A 85 3.33 15.39 -4.38
C GLU A 85 3.10 16.40 -5.50
N TYR A 86 1.93 16.32 -6.13
CA TYR A 86 1.44 17.23 -7.17
C TYR A 86 0.13 17.88 -6.70
N GLU A 87 -0.34 18.89 -7.43
CA GLU A 87 -1.58 19.64 -7.10
C GLU A 87 -2.80 18.73 -6.91
N ASN A 88 -2.93 17.67 -7.71
CA ASN A 88 -4.04 16.72 -7.62
C ASN A 88 -3.80 15.55 -6.64
N GLY A 89 -2.67 15.52 -5.95
CA GLY A 89 -2.33 14.52 -4.93
C GLY A 89 -0.97 13.87 -5.13
N TRP A 90 -0.74 12.81 -4.36
CA TRP A 90 0.46 12.00 -4.43
C TRP A 90 0.40 11.03 -5.60
N ARG A 91 1.49 10.99 -6.35
CA ARG A 91 1.65 10.15 -7.53
C ARG A 91 2.69 9.07 -7.29
N PHE A 92 2.57 7.94 -7.97
CA PHE A 92 3.59 6.89 -7.98
C PHE A 92 3.91 6.47 -9.41
N SER A 93 5.19 6.28 -9.70
CA SER A 93 5.66 5.66 -10.94
C SER A 93 6.94 4.87 -10.70
N VAL A 94 7.26 3.93 -11.58
CA VAL A 94 8.52 3.16 -11.53
C VAL A 94 9.73 4.03 -11.84
N THR A 95 9.55 5.09 -12.63
CA THR A 95 10.60 6.03 -13.06
C THR A 95 10.28 7.45 -12.62
N LEU A 96 11.29 8.33 -12.55
CA LEU A 96 11.08 9.74 -12.21
C LEU A 96 10.39 10.50 -13.35
N GLU A 97 10.70 10.13 -14.59
CA GLU A 97 10.23 10.77 -15.82
C GLU A 97 8.73 10.60 -16.02
N ASP A 98 8.17 9.46 -15.60
CA ASP A 98 6.76 9.13 -15.78
C ASP A 98 5.86 9.63 -14.63
N LEU A 99 6.43 10.12 -13.52
CA LEU A 99 5.68 10.65 -12.38
C LEU A 99 4.65 11.75 -12.75
N PRO A 100 4.98 12.72 -13.65
CA PRO A 100 4.01 13.72 -14.08
C PRO A 100 2.87 13.17 -14.95
N ALA A 101 2.97 11.96 -15.48
CA ALA A 101 2.00 11.37 -16.41
C ALA A 101 1.24 10.15 -15.86
N THR A 102 1.61 9.64 -14.68
CA THR A 102 0.97 8.46 -14.08
C THR A 102 -0.47 8.71 -13.62
N ASP A 103 -1.33 7.73 -13.84
CA ASP A 103 -2.71 7.68 -13.35
C ASP A 103 -2.81 7.21 -11.88
N LEU A 104 -1.70 6.76 -11.29
CA LEU A 104 -1.64 6.32 -9.89
C LEU A 104 -1.59 7.52 -8.94
N VAL A 105 -2.72 8.22 -8.85
CA VAL A 105 -2.90 9.41 -8.01
C VAL A 105 -3.75 9.09 -6.78
N HIS A 106 -3.32 9.54 -5.61
CA HIS A 106 -4.10 9.47 -4.38
C HIS A 106 -3.82 10.65 -3.46
N LYS A 107 -4.80 11.06 -2.64
CA LYS A 107 -4.63 12.12 -1.63
C LYS A 107 -3.56 11.88 -0.56
N MET A 108 -3.01 10.67 -0.46
CA MET A 108 -2.04 10.29 0.57
C MET A 108 -0.91 9.51 -0.06
N ARG A 109 0.34 9.90 0.20
CA ARG A 109 1.56 9.22 -0.29
C ARG A 109 1.48 7.71 -0.19
N ARG A 110 1.19 7.23 1.02
CA ARG A 110 1.14 5.80 1.32
C ARG A 110 0.15 5.05 0.45
N LYS A 111 -0.99 5.66 0.15
CA LYS A 111 -2.06 5.02 -0.62
C LYS A 111 -1.74 4.96 -2.11
N ALA A 112 -1.06 5.98 -2.65
CA ALA A 112 -0.56 5.93 -4.02
C ALA A 112 0.44 4.77 -4.19
N VAL A 113 1.41 4.65 -3.27
CA VAL A 113 2.38 3.55 -3.27
C VAL A 113 1.72 2.19 -3.03
N ALA A 114 0.85 2.09 -2.03
CA ALA A 114 0.26 0.81 -1.67
C ALA A 114 -0.64 0.25 -2.78
N ARG A 115 -1.35 1.12 -3.51
CA ARG A 115 -2.14 0.73 -4.67
C ARG A 115 -1.27 0.06 -5.74
N TYR A 116 -0.12 0.66 -6.07
CA TYR A 116 0.82 0.04 -7.01
C TYR A 116 1.26 -1.35 -6.55
N ILE A 117 1.61 -1.50 -5.26
CA ILE A 117 2.03 -2.78 -4.69
C ILE A 117 0.90 -3.82 -4.77
N GLU A 118 -0.33 -3.44 -4.42
CA GLU A 118 -1.51 -4.32 -4.47
C GLU A 118 -1.83 -4.77 -5.90
N GLU A 119 -1.64 -3.90 -6.90
CA GLU A 119 -1.97 -4.19 -8.31
C GLU A 119 -0.85 -4.95 -9.05
N ASN A 120 0.42 -4.83 -8.63
CA ASN A 120 1.56 -5.30 -9.44
C ASN A 120 2.52 -6.25 -8.73
N LEU A 121 2.58 -6.26 -7.39
CA LEU A 121 3.66 -6.91 -6.63
C LEU A 121 3.19 -7.88 -5.53
N LYS A 122 1.88 -8.01 -5.33
CA LYS A 122 1.26 -8.91 -4.36
C LYS A 122 0.80 -10.20 -5.02
#